data_AF-A0A9X2JIP4-F1
#
_entry.id   AF-A0A9X2JIP4-F1
#
_cell.length_a   1.000
_cell.length_b   1.000
_cell.length_c   1.000
_cell.angle_alpha   90.00
_cell.angle_beta   90.00
_cell.angle_gamma   90.00
#
_symmetry.space_group_name_H-M   'P 1'
#
loop_
_entity.id
_entity.type
_entity.pdbx_description
1 polymer ?
#
loop_
_entity_poly.entity_id
_entity_poly.type
_entity_poly.pdbx_seq_one_letter_code
_entity_poly.pdbx_strand_id
1 'polypeptide(L)'
;MADKSPLSKALDQAAEVFDLAYSLGRQFQQEHHLRRLGIIVEGKSLRDQNLEKINEFITATLNARDLIENPPDVFEAIAEQLRKAAQHARDFQQLGESSVAEQWDKLIQIAQDGYLAVEQAIEAMWRDGPRASSEESPGGVNQESERTPAAAGGIPDPPPKSEAPIFTGDLHQLHSLSDWIHDFERASVCRVDGYDPDSEFDVDYRKLNAVLAHGSEHLGCLNIVEAQKLSQLIAELQLDTACLIAGGLEAAVDPSADFLAAYRSLNLKLAKATTYIRWLGHSTRDELRSIESAHETTVQTGEAIGTTPAARTGAAAEATGTKPKPEYPNPPTYARDKWLYENIESCSFTDLQLKLKQVAKRERFVIITSRPGIKKAADRYATFHQLPVRRFPTNSPGA
;
A
#
# COMPACT_ATOMS: atom_id res chain seq x y z
N MET A 1 -26.98 3.88 -31.48
CA MET A 1 -26.57 3.19 -30.25
C MET A 1 -25.87 1.93 -30.68
N ALA A 2 -24.56 1.81 -30.47
CA ALA A 2 -23.83 0.59 -30.82
C ALA A 2 -24.19 -0.48 -29.78
N ASP A 3 -24.67 -1.64 -30.23
CA ASP A 3 -24.94 -2.78 -29.34
C ASP A 3 -23.65 -3.15 -28.62
N LYS A 4 -23.69 -3.18 -27.28
CA LYS A 4 -22.55 -3.62 -26.46
C LYS A 4 -22.14 -5.03 -26.93
N SER A 5 -20.85 -5.18 -27.25
CA SER A 5 -20.25 -6.48 -27.60
C SER A 5 -20.62 -7.54 -26.54
N PRO A 6 -20.89 -8.80 -26.92
CA PRO A 6 -21.21 -9.89 -25.97
C PRO A 6 -20.20 -9.98 -24.82
N LEU A 7 -18.92 -9.73 -25.09
CA LEU A 7 -17.84 -9.73 -24.11
C LEU A 7 -17.91 -8.56 -23.12
N SER A 8 -18.30 -7.38 -23.59
CA SER A 8 -18.53 -6.22 -22.71
C SER A 8 -19.71 -6.47 -21.78
N LYS A 9 -20.77 -7.14 -22.26
CA LYS A 9 -21.90 -7.54 -21.40
C LYS A 9 -21.48 -8.57 -20.35
N ALA A 10 -20.62 -9.53 -20.72
CA ALA A 10 -20.08 -10.52 -19.79
C ALA A 10 -19.21 -9.87 -18.68
N LEU A 11 -18.38 -8.88 -19.05
CA LEU A 11 -17.57 -8.12 -18.09
C LEU A 11 -18.44 -7.29 -17.15
N ASP A 12 -19.47 -6.61 -17.68
CA ASP A 12 -20.41 -5.83 -16.86
C ASP A 12 -21.12 -6.75 -15.83
N GLN A 13 -21.56 -7.94 -16.25
CA GLN A 13 -22.21 -8.91 -15.37
C GLN A 13 -21.26 -9.48 -14.31
N ALA A 14 -20.00 -9.75 -14.67
CA ALA A 14 -19.01 -10.20 -13.70
C ALA A 14 -18.67 -9.12 -12.67
N ALA A 15 -18.51 -7.87 -13.12
CA ALA A 15 -18.27 -6.72 -12.25
C ALA A 15 -19.42 -6.51 -11.26
N GLU A 16 -20.68 -6.61 -11.70
CA GLU A 16 -21.85 -6.53 -10.83
C GLU A 16 -21.80 -7.55 -9.68
N VAL A 17 -21.43 -8.80 -9.98
CA VAL A 17 -21.29 -9.86 -8.96
C VAL A 17 -20.20 -9.52 -7.94
N PHE A 18 -19.05 -9.04 -8.41
CA PHE A 18 -17.92 -8.70 -7.53
C PHE A 18 -18.18 -7.43 -6.70
N ASP A 19 -18.84 -6.41 -7.27
CA ASP A 19 -19.29 -5.22 -6.56
C ASP A 19 -20.24 -5.58 -5.41
N LEU A 20 -21.22 -6.45 -5.69
CA LEU A 20 -22.17 -6.92 -4.69
C LEU A 20 -21.49 -7.75 -3.60
N ALA A 21 -20.56 -8.63 -3.97
CA ALA A 21 -19.75 -9.39 -3.00
C ALA A 21 -18.95 -8.45 -2.09
N TYR A 22 -18.30 -7.43 -2.65
CA TYR A 22 -17.52 -6.45 -1.89
C TYR A 22 -18.39 -5.64 -0.92
N SER A 23 -19.50 -5.09 -1.41
CA SER A 23 -20.45 -4.33 -0.59
C SER A 23 -20.95 -5.17 0.58
N LEU A 24 -21.38 -6.40 0.33
CA LEU A 24 -21.91 -7.30 1.35
C LEU A 24 -20.82 -7.69 2.37
N GLY A 25 -19.61 -8.00 1.89
CA GLY A 25 -18.47 -8.31 2.75
C GLY A 25 -18.11 -7.14 3.68
N ARG A 26 -18.14 -5.90 3.19
CA ARG A 26 -17.86 -4.71 4.01
C ARG A 26 -18.90 -4.49 5.10
N GLN A 27 -20.19 -4.68 4.79
CA GLN A 27 -21.25 -4.55 5.79
C GLN A 27 -21.11 -5.60 6.91
N PHE A 28 -20.88 -6.85 6.55
CA PHE A 28 -20.65 -7.90 7.54
C PHE A 28 -19.38 -7.67 8.36
N GLN A 29 -18.31 -7.14 7.75
CA GLN A 29 -17.09 -6.76 8.47
C GLN A 29 -17.37 -5.68 9.52
N GLN A 30 -18.14 -4.65 9.16
CA GLN A 30 -18.51 -3.56 10.06
C GLN A 30 -19.35 -4.08 11.23
N GLU A 31 -20.39 -4.87 10.95
CA GLU A 31 -21.26 -5.41 11.99
C GLU A 31 -20.54 -6.42 12.89
N HIS A 32 -19.65 -7.24 12.33
CA HIS A 32 -18.79 -8.13 13.12
C HIS A 32 -17.85 -7.33 14.05
N HIS A 33 -17.31 -6.20 13.58
CA HIS A 33 -16.52 -5.29 14.40
C HIS A 33 -17.34 -4.72 15.56
N LEU A 34 -18.56 -4.22 15.29
CA LEU A 34 -19.47 -3.68 16.30
C LEU A 34 -19.84 -4.72 17.37
N ARG A 35 -20.12 -5.96 16.95
CA ARG A 35 -20.37 -7.07 17.87
C ARG A 35 -19.17 -7.38 18.78
N ARG A 36 -17.94 -7.34 18.25
CA ARG A 36 -16.72 -7.54 19.07
C ARG A 36 -16.51 -6.42 20.10
N LEU A 37 -17.01 -5.22 19.84
CA LEU A 37 -16.97 -4.09 20.77
C LEU A 37 -18.08 -4.15 21.83
N GLY A 38 -18.94 -5.18 21.79
CA GLY A 38 -20.07 -5.30 22.72
C GLY A 38 -21.21 -4.33 22.44
N ILE A 39 -21.20 -3.67 21.27
CA ILE A 39 -22.30 -2.83 20.81
C ILE A 39 -23.37 -3.77 20.27
N ILE A 40 -24.37 -4.06 21.11
CA ILE A 40 -25.52 -4.87 20.72
C ILE A 40 -26.44 -3.98 19.90
N VAL A 41 -26.48 -4.20 18.59
CA VAL A 41 -27.55 -3.67 17.74
C VAL A 41 -28.79 -4.49 18.04
N GLU A 42 -29.63 -4.02 18.96
CA GLU A 42 -30.94 -4.62 19.20
C GLU A 42 -31.86 -4.35 18.01
N GLY A 43 -32.34 -5.42 17.37
CA GLY A 43 -33.34 -5.38 16.30
C GLY A 43 -32.89 -6.10 15.04
N LYS A 44 -33.72 -7.07 14.59
CA LYS A 44 -33.57 -7.93 13.39
C LYS A 44 -32.23 -8.69 13.28
N SER A 45 -32.27 -9.93 12.81
CA SER A 45 -31.03 -10.68 12.62
C SER A 45 -30.14 -10.01 11.56
N LEU A 46 -28.85 -10.27 11.62
CA LEU A 46 -27.87 -9.74 10.67
C LEU A 46 -28.20 -10.12 9.22
N ARG A 47 -28.74 -11.34 9.07
CA ARG A 47 -29.29 -11.86 7.84
C ARG A 47 -30.52 -11.06 7.40
N ASP A 48 -31.46 -10.78 8.30
CA ASP A 48 -32.68 -10.03 7.97
C ASP A 48 -32.40 -8.57 7.61
N GLN A 49 -31.42 -7.95 8.26
CA GLN A 49 -30.99 -6.57 7.96
C GLN A 49 -30.40 -6.45 6.56
N ASN A 50 -29.69 -7.49 6.09
CA ASN A 50 -29.01 -7.52 4.80
C ASN A 50 -29.69 -8.40 3.76
N LEU A 51 -30.94 -8.86 4.03
CA LEU A 51 -31.62 -9.88 3.22
C LEU A 51 -31.79 -9.44 1.76
N GLU A 52 -32.09 -8.17 1.53
CA GLU A 52 -32.22 -7.59 0.20
C GLU A 52 -30.92 -7.72 -0.59
N LYS A 53 -29.80 -7.26 -0.03
CA LYS A 53 -28.48 -7.35 -0.67
C LYS A 53 -27.98 -8.78 -0.83
N ILE A 54 -28.29 -9.67 0.11
CA ILE A 54 -28.01 -11.10 -0.02
C ILE A 54 -28.78 -11.67 -1.22
N ASN A 55 -30.05 -11.30 -1.37
CA ASN A 55 -30.86 -11.74 -2.51
C ASN A 55 -30.37 -11.14 -3.83
N GLU A 56 -29.96 -9.88 -3.86
CA GLU A 56 -29.33 -9.25 -5.03
C GLU A 56 -28.07 -10.00 -5.45
N PHE A 57 -27.18 -10.30 -4.50
CA PHE A 57 -25.97 -11.08 -4.76
C PHE A 57 -26.29 -12.49 -5.28
N ILE A 58 -27.27 -13.17 -4.69
CA ILE A 58 -27.75 -14.49 -5.17
C ILE A 58 -28.31 -14.37 -6.59
N THR A 59 -29.12 -13.37 -6.88
CA THR A 59 -29.71 -13.18 -8.21
C THR A 59 -28.64 -12.85 -9.25
N ALA A 60 -27.68 -11.98 -8.93
CA ALA A 60 -26.58 -11.63 -9.81
C ALA A 60 -25.70 -12.86 -10.13
N THR A 61 -25.37 -13.67 -9.13
CA THR A 61 -24.60 -14.91 -9.34
C THR A 61 -25.37 -15.96 -10.16
N LEU A 62 -26.70 -16.05 -10.02
CA LEU A 62 -27.53 -16.89 -10.87
C LEU A 62 -27.60 -16.38 -12.31
N ASN A 63 -27.66 -15.07 -12.52
CA ASN A 63 -27.64 -14.46 -13.85
C ASN A 63 -26.30 -14.65 -14.56
N ALA A 64 -25.20 -14.75 -13.80
CA ALA A 64 -23.87 -15.03 -14.32
C ALA A 64 -23.60 -16.52 -14.63
N ARG A 65 -24.60 -17.41 -14.45
CA ARG A 65 -24.43 -18.87 -14.62
C ARG A 65 -23.92 -19.26 -16.00
N ASP A 66 -24.42 -18.64 -17.06
CA ASP A 66 -23.99 -18.96 -18.42
C ASP A 66 -22.51 -18.64 -18.63
N LEU A 67 -22.00 -17.58 -17.99
CA LEU A 67 -20.57 -17.21 -18.01
C LEU A 67 -19.69 -18.20 -17.24
N ILE A 68 -20.25 -18.88 -16.23
CA ILE A 68 -19.56 -19.89 -15.43
C ILE A 68 -19.46 -21.21 -16.20
N GLU A 69 -20.55 -21.63 -16.83
CA GLU A 69 -20.67 -22.91 -17.54
C GLU A 69 -20.02 -22.85 -18.92
N ASN A 70 -20.11 -21.71 -19.61
CA ASN A 70 -19.58 -21.50 -20.96
C ASN A 70 -18.81 -20.16 -21.03
N PRO A 71 -17.64 -20.06 -20.37
CA PRO A 71 -16.86 -18.83 -20.38
C PRO A 71 -16.37 -18.49 -21.80
N PRO A 72 -16.39 -17.20 -22.20
CA PRO A 72 -15.68 -16.74 -23.39
C PRO A 72 -14.19 -17.08 -23.34
N ASP A 73 -13.52 -17.07 -24.49
CA ASP A 73 -12.06 -17.13 -24.55
C ASP A 73 -11.45 -16.02 -23.67
N VAL A 74 -10.32 -16.30 -23.02
CA VAL A 74 -9.63 -15.45 -22.00
C VAL A 74 -10.43 -15.13 -20.73
N PHE A 75 -11.63 -15.68 -20.54
CA PHE A 75 -12.50 -15.43 -19.37
C PHE A 75 -12.35 -16.46 -18.24
N GLU A 76 -11.45 -17.43 -18.38
CA GLU A 76 -11.32 -18.58 -17.47
C GLU A 76 -11.06 -18.17 -16.02
N ALA A 77 -10.19 -17.18 -15.81
CA ALA A 77 -9.87 -16.66 -14.48
C ALA A 77 -11.09 -15.98 -13.83
N ILE A 78 -11.87 -15.23 -14.60
CA ILE A 78 -13.09 -14.56 -14.13
C ILE A 78 -14.15 -15.61 -13.78
N ALA A 79 -14.34 -16.60 -14.64
CA ALA A 79 -15.29 -17.68 -14.42
C ALA A 79 -14.99 -18.49 -13.15
N GLU A 80 -13.72 -18.69 -12.82
CA GLU A 80 -13.32 -19.35 -11.57
C GLU A 80 -13.73 -18.54 -10.33
N GLN A 81 -13.57 -17.22 -10.36
CA GLN A 81 -14.01 -16.36 -9.26
C GLN A 81 -15.54 -16.28 -9.17
N LEU A 82 -16.23 -16.28 -10.31
CA LEU A 82 -17.69 -16.39 -10.36
C LEU A 82 -18.21 -17.73 -9.80
N ARG A 83 -17.48 -18.85 -10.00
CA ARG A 83 -17.82 -20.13 -9.36
C ARG A 83 -17.74 -20.04 -7.84
N LYS A 84 -16.68 -19.43 -7.32
CA LYS A 84 -16.54 -19.21 -5.87
C LYS A 84 -17.65 -18.31 -5.35
N ALA A 85 -17.96 -17.22 -6.03
CA ALA A 85 -19.08 -16.34 -5.70
C ALA A 85 -20.42 -17.11 -5.66
N ALA A 86 -20.68 -17.95 -6.67
CA ALA A 86 -21.88 -18.78 -6.75
C ALA A 86 -21.95 -19.83 -5.64
N GLN A 87 -20.81 -20.43 -5.25
CA GLN A 87 -20.75 -21.33 -4.10
C GLN A 87 -21.12 -20.60 -2.82
N HIS A 88 -20.59 -19.39 -2.60
CA HIS A 88 -20.93 -18.58 -1.44
C HIS A 88 -22.39 -18.10 -1.43
N ALA A 89 -22.96 -17.79 -2.60
CA ALA A 89 -24.38 -17.49 -2.73
C ALA A 89 -25.26 -18.69 -2.30
N ARG A 90 -24.86 -19.93 -2.67
CA ARG A 90 -25.54 -21.15 -2.18
C ARG A 90 -25.37 -21.34 -0.69
N ASP A 91 -24.19 -21.10 -0.15
CA ASP A 91 -23.94 -21.18 1.28
C ASP A 91 -24.86 -20.19 2.04
N PHE A 92 -25.02 -18.95 1.55
CA PHE A 92 -25.96 -18.00 2.16
C PHE A 92 -27.41 -18.47 2.15
N GLN A 93 -27.85 -19.24 1.17
CA GLN A 93 -29.19 -19.83 1.20
C GLN A 93 -29.36 -20.86 2.33
N GLN A 94 -28.26 -21.49 2.76
CA GLN A 94 -28.27 -22.62 3.71
C GLN A 94 -27.78 -22.25 5.13
N LEU A 95 -27.05 -21.15 5.29
CA LEU A 95 -26.41 -20.77 6.56
C LEU A 95 -27.39 -20.14 7.56
N GLY A 96 -27.20 -20.45 8.85
CA GLY A 96 -27.84 -19.76 9.97
C GLY A 96 -27.22 -18.39 10.27
N GLU A 97 -27.88 -17.57 11.10
CA GLU A 97 -27.53 -16.17 11.36
C GLU A 97 -26.09 -15.94 11.86
N SER A 98 -25.59 -16.80 12.75
CA SER A 98 -24.26 -16.69 13.34
C SER A 98 -23.15 -16.87 12.32
N SER A 99 -23.40 -17.65 11.27
CA SER A 99 -22.38 -18.06 10.29
C SER A 99 -22.29 -17.12 9.09
N VAL A 100 -23.28 -16.24 8.89
CA VAL A 100 -23.32 -15.24 7.81
C VAL A 100 -22.26 -14.16 8.04
N ALA A 101 -22.17 -13.64 9.27
CA ALA A 101 -21.17 -12.64 9.62
C ALA A 101 -19.76 -13.17 9.35
N GLU A 102 -19.46 -14.42 9.70
CA GLU A 102 -18.12 -15.01 9.52
C GLU A 102 -17.68 -15.19 8.06
N GLN A 103 -18.56 -14.95 7.07
CA GLN A 103 -18.19 -15.03 5.65
C GLN A 103 -17.59 -13.74 5.07
N TRP A 104 -17.49 -12.65 5.84
CA TRP A 104 -17.07 -11.33 5.34
C TRP A 104 -15.69 -11.35 4.65
N ASP A 105 -14.71 -12.02 5.26
CA ASP A 105 -13.35 -12.16 4.70
C ASP A 105 -13.37 -12.79 3.30
N LYS A 106 -14.16 -13.85 3.14
CA LYS A 106 -14.24 -14.61 1.88
C LYS A 106 -14.93 -13.80 0.79
N LEU A 107 -15.97 -13.04 1.13
CA LEU A 107 -16.63 -12.15 0.17
C LEU A 107 -15.70 -11.05 -0.34
N ILE A 108 -14.94 -10.44 0.57
CA ILE A 108 -13.95 -9.42 0.19
C ILE A 108 -12.86 -10.04 -0.69
N GLN A 109 -12.37 -11.24 -0.36
CA GLN A 109 -11.37 -11.95 -1.15
C GLN A 109 -11.89 -12.27 -2.56
N ILE A 110 -13.11 -12.79 -2.69
CA ILE A 110 -13.73 -13.10 -3.99
C ILE A 110 -13.84 -11.85 -4.86
N ALA A 111 -14.26 -10.73 -4.28
CA ALA A 111 -14.35 -9.49 -5.01
C ALA A 111 -12.98 -9.02 -5.50
N GLN A 112 -11.96 -9.03 -4.62
CA GLN A 112 -10.59 -8.63 -4.97
C GLN A 112 -10.00 -9.50 -6.07
N ASP A 113 -10.06 -10.83 -5.89
CA ASP A 113 -9.58 -11.78 -6.89
C ASP A 113 -10.35 -11.65 -8.21
N GLY A 114 -11.65 -11.37 -8.14
CA GLY A 114 -12.52 -11.12 -9.28
C GLY A 114 -12.11 -9.89 -10.09
N TYR A 115 -11.86 -8.75 -9.43
CA TYR A 115 -11.38 -7.55 -10.12
C TYR A 115 -10.00 -7.75 -10.76
N LEU A 116 -9.08 -8.45 -10.08
CA LEU A 116 -7.77 -8.78 -10.64
C LEU A 116 -7.90 -9.67 -11.88
N ALA A 117 -8.80 -10.66 -11.84
CA ALA A 117 -9.08 -11.51 -13.00
C ALA A 117 -9.68 -10.72 -14.17
N VAL A 118 -10.55 -9.75 -13.89
CA VAL A 118 -11.10 -8.84 -14.89
C VAL A 118 -10.01 -7.98 -15.53
N GLU A 119 -9.13 -7.40 -14.72
CA GLU A 119 -8.01 -6.59 -15.19
C GLU A 119 -7.07 -7.40 -16.09
N GLN A 120 -6.71 -8.63 -15.68
CA GLN A 120 -5.89 -9.54 -16.48
C GLN A 120 -6.56 -9.94 -17.80
N ALA A 121 -7.86 -10.21 -17.79
CA ALA A 121 -8.60 -10.55 -19.01
C ALA A 121 -8.64 -9.36 -19.97
N ILE A 122 -8.85 -8.15 -19.45
CA ILE A 122 -8.74 -6.91 -20.23
C ILE A 122 -7.32 -6.83 -20.79
N GLU A 123 -6.27 -6.87 -19.98
CA GLU A 123 -4.89 -6.80 -20.49
C GLU A 123 -4.58 -7.82 -21.59
N ALA A 124 -5.03 -9.08 -21.43
CA ALA A 124 -4.87 -10.13 -22.44
C ALA A 124 -5.57 -9.75 -23.75
N MET A 125 -6.81 -9.27 -23.69
CA MET A 125 -7.53 -8.77 -24.87
C MET A 125 -6.81 -7.62 -25.57
N TRP A 126 -6.14 -6.75 -24.81
CA TRP A 126 -5.39 -5.63 -25.37
C TRP A 126 -4.05 -6.07 -25.98
N ARG A 127 -3.41 -7.13 -25.45
CA ARG A 127 -2.20 -7.73 -26.05
C ARG A 127 -2.49 -8.46 -27.36
N ASP A 128 -3.62 -9.17 -27.42
CA ASP A 128 -3.99 -9.99 -28.59
C ASP A 128 -4.90 -9.24 -29.59
N GLY A 129 -5.25 -7.99 -29.29
CA GLY A 129 -6.10 -7.15 -30.12
C GLY A 129 -5.41 -6.57 -31.38
N PRO A 130 -6.18 -6.16 -32.42
CA PRO A 130 -5.67 -5.76 -33.74
C PRO A 130 -4.75 -4.51 -33.76
N ARG A 131 -4.53 -3.86 -32.62
CA ARG A 131 -3.52 -2.79 -32.48
C ARG A 131 -2.09 -3.33 -32.48
N ALA A 132 -1.86 -4.56 -32.01
CA ALA A 132 -0.55 -5.19 -32.08
C ALA A 132 -0.09 -5.46 -33.53
N SER A 133 -1.04 -5.50 -34.48
CA SER A 133 -0.78 -5.75 -35.90
C SER A 133 -0.71 -4.47 -36.76
N SER A 134 -0.86 -3.27 -36.17
CA SER A 134 -0.98 -2.01 -36.94
C SER A 134 0.27 -1.11 -36.90
N GLU A 135 1.44 -1.66 -36.52
CA GLU A 135 2.75 -1.01 -36.68
C GLU A 135 3.52 -1.54 -37.92
N GLU A 136 2.83 -1.87 -39.01
CA GLU A 136 3.48 -1.88 -40.32
C GLU A 136 3.47 -0.47 -40.92
N SER A 137 4.66 0.14 -40.88
CA SER A 137 4.99 1.44 -41.46
C SER A 137 4.61 1.53 -42.95
N PRO A 138 4.03 2.64 -43.44
CA PRO A 138 3.81 2.83 -44.86
C PRO A 138 5.08 3.40 -45.50
N GLY A 139 5.71 2.64 -46.40
CA GLY A 139 6.69 3.23 -47.33
C GLY A 139 7.61 2.23 -48.02
N GLY A 140 7.49 2.11 -49.35
CA GLY A 140 8.59 1.62 -50.19
C GLY A 140 8.17 0.90 -51.46
N VAL A 141 7.87 1.65 -52.52
CA VAL A 141 7.74 1.15 -53.89
C VAL A 141 9.12 1.12 -54.55
N ASN A 142 9.65 -0.07 -54.92
CA ASN A 142 10.15 -0.44 -56.27
C ASN A 142 11.10 -1.66 -56.34
N GLN A 143 10.68 -2.61 -57.20
CA GLN A 143 11.39 -3.41 -58.22
C GLN A 143 12.63 -4.29 -57.93
N GLU A 144 12.41 -5.60 -58.18
CA GLU A 144 13.20 -6.59 -58.97
C GLU A 144 14.74 -6.62 -58.88
N SER A 145 15.32 -7.75 -58.41
CA SER A 145 15.72 -8.88 -59.27
C SER A 145 16.56 -9.97 -58.55
N GLU A 146 16.31 -11.21 -58.98
CA GLU A 146 17.23 -12.37 -59.07
C GLU A 146 17.69 -13.21 -57.85
N ARG A 147 17.15 -14.44 -57.82
CA ARG A 147 17.78 -15.79 -57.70
C ARG A 147 18.73 -16.13 -56.52
N THR A 148 18.27 -17.15 -55.78
CA THR A 148 18.82 -18.06 -54.73
C THR A 148 20.17 -18.77 -55.05
N PRO A 149 20.79 -19.59 -54.15
CA PRO A 149 20.62 -19.79 -52.69
C PRO A 149 21.93 -19.97 -51.84
N ALA A 150 21.74 -20.02 -50.51
CA ALA A 150 22.50 -20.77 -49.49
C ALA A 150 23.89 -20.28 -49.01
N ALA A 151 23.93 -19.78 -47.77
CA ALA A 151 24.98 -20.10 -46.80
C ALA A 151 24.42 -19.97 -45.37
N ALA A 152 24.71 -20.99 -44.56
CA ALA A 152 24.28 -21.13 -43.19
C ALA A 152 24.84 -19.99 -42.30
N GLY A 153 23.95 -19.30 -41.61
CA GLY A 153 24.27 -18.37 -40.54
C GLY A 153 23.13 -18.42 -39.54
N GLY A 154 23.34 -19.15 -38.44
CA GLY A 154 22.36 -19.25 -37.37
C GLY A 154 21.99 -17.86 -36.86
N ILE A 155 20.68 -17.62 -36.77
CA ILE A 155 20.13 -16.47 -36.06
C ILE A 155 20.57 -16.65 -34.59
N PRO A 156 21.29 -15.70 -33.97
CA PRO A 156 21.50 -15.75 -32.54
C PRO A 156 20.12 -15.70 -31.88
N ASP A 157 19.85 -16.62 -30.95
CA ASP A 157 18.61 -16.60 -30.17
C ASP A 157 18.33 -15.17 -29.68
N PRO A 158 17.06 -14.72 -29.72
CA PRO A 158 16.72 -13.44 -29.13
C PRO A 158 17.23 -13.42 -27.69
N PRO A 159 17.88 -12.34 -27.24
CA PRO A 159 18.36 -12.29 -25.86
C PRO A 159 17.19 -12.60 -24.94
N PRO A 160 17.39 -13.39 -23.87
CA PRO A 160 16.33 -13.67 -22.92
C PRO A 160 15.75 -12.34 -22.45
N LYS A 161 14.42 -12.27 -22.32
CA LYS A 161 13.71 -11.13 -21.74
C LYS A 161 14.32 -10.87 -20.36
N SER A 162 15.30 -9.98 -20.33
CA SER A 162 15.86 -9.42 -19.12
C SER A 162 14.77 -8.53 -18.55
N GLU A 163 13.91 -9.11 -17.69
CA GLU A 163 13.07 -8.35 -16.79
C GLU A 163 14.03 -7.48 -15.97
N ALA A 164 14.15 -6.21 -16.35
CA ALA A 164 15.00 -5.28 -15.64
C ALA A 164 14.58 -5.30 -14.16
N PRO A 165 15.54 -5.34 -13.22
CA PRO A 165 15.21 -5.35 -11.80
C PRO A 165 14.32 -4.17 -11.47
N ILE A 166 13.31 -4.37 -10.63
CA ILE A 166 12.38 -3.31 -10.21
C ILE A 166 13.14 -2.18 -9.50
N PHE A 167 14.15 -2.56 -8.73
CA PHE A 167 14.92 -1.66 -7.88
C PHE A 167 16.35 -1.47 -8.42
N THR A 168 16.81 -0.23 -8.39
CA THR A 168 18.17 0.18 -8.78
C THR A 168 18.87 0.98 -7.69
N GLY A 169 18.18 1.31 -6.60
CA GLY A 169 18.70 2.11 -5.49
C GLY A 169 19.44 1.30 -4.43
N ASP A 170 20.13 2.01 -3.54
CA ASP A 170 20.77 1.41 -2.37
C ASP A 170 19.76 1.11 -1.24
N LEU A 171 20.25 0.42 -0.19
CA LEU A 171 19.44 0.03 0.97
C LEU A 171 18.76 1.23 1.65
N HIS A 172 19.43 2.38 1.71
CA HIS A 172 18.89 3.57 2.34
C HIS A 172 17.72 4.14 1.51
N GLN A 173 17.87 4.18 0.19
CA GLN A 173 16.81 4.63 -0.71
C GLN A 173 15.59 3.69 -0.68
N LEU A 174 15.80 2.37 -0.54
CA LEU A 174 14.72 1.40 -0.41
C LEU A 174 13.95 1.54 0.91
N HIS A 175 14.64 1.76 2.03
CA HIS A 175 13.96 2.09 3.29
C HIS A 175 13.17 3.39 3.18
N SER A 176 13.75 4.41 2.54
CA SER A 176 13.07 5.69 2.32
C SER A 176 11.80 5.54 1.46
N LEU A 177 11.86 4.73 0.40
CA LEU A 177 10.67 4.39 -0.40
C LEU A 177 9.62 3.65 0.44
N SER A 178 10.05 2.67 1.25
CA SER A 178 9.14 1.92 2.12
C SER A 178 8.43 2.82 3.14
N ASP A 179 9.14 3.80 3.72
CA ASP A 179 8.55 4.77 4.65
C ASP A 179 7.52 5.65 3.94
N TRP A 180 7.84 6.13 2.73
CA TRP A 180 6.90 6.91 1.92
C TRP A 180 5.64 6.13 1.56
N ILE A 181 5.78 4.85 1.17
CA ILE A 181 4.64 3.97 0.86
C ILE A 181 3.73 3.83 2.09
N HIS A 182 4.31 3.65 3.27
CA HIS A 182 3.56 3.55 4.52
C HIS A 182 2.83 4.86 4.88
N ASP A 183 3.48 6.01 4.65
CA ASP A 183 2.84 7.32 4.84
C ASP A 183 1.71 7.55 3.83
N PHE A 184 1.86 7.07 2.59
CA PHE A 184 0.80 7.11 1.58
C PHE A 184 -0.40 6.28 2.00
N GLU A 185 -0.18 5.02 2.44
CA GLU A 185 -1.26 4.14 2.91
C GLU A 185 -2.01 4.72 4.12
N ARG A 186 -1.30 5.41 5.01
CA ARG A 186 -1.92 6.10 6.15
C ARG A 186 -2.72 7.32 5.71
N ALA A 187 -2.24 8.07 4.73
CA ALA A 187 -2.93 9.26 4.25
C ALA A 187 -4.16 8.90 3.39
N SER A 188 -4.13 7.77 2.67
CA SER A 188 -5.25 7.28 1.88
C SER A 188 -6.37 6.65 2.72
N VAL A 189 -6.13 6.40 4.01
CA VAL A 189 -7.11 5.86 4.97
C VAL A 189 -7.05 6.67 6.27
N CYS A 190 -7.74 7.82 6.33
CA CYS A 190 -7.86 8.57 7.58
C CYS A 190 -9.14 8.18 8.32
N ARG A 191 -9.00 7.78 9.58
CA ARG A 191 -10.10 7.89 10.54
C ARG A 191 -10.22 9.37 10.91
N VAL A 192 -11.43 9.90 10.88
CA VAL A 192 -11.69 11.25 11.36
C VAL A 192 -11.49 11.25 12.88
N ASP A 193 -10.33 11.75 13.33
CA ASP A 193 -10.02 11.85 14.76
C ASP A 193 -11.07 12.76 15.45
N GLY A 194 -11.88 12.18 16.33
CA GLY A 194 -12.84 12.92 17.18
C GLY A 194 -14.31 12.82 16.79
N TYR A 195 -14.66 12.07 15.74
CA TYR A 195 -16.04 11.67 15.47
C TYR A 195 -16.18 10.14 15.56
N ASP A 196 -17.38 9.74 15.99
CA ASP A 196 -17.93 8.39 16.13
C ASP A 196 -17.08 7.20 15.60
N PRO A 197 -16.87 6.10 16.35
CA PRO A 197 -16.33 4.85 15.78
C PRO A 197 -17.10 4.32 14.54
N ASP A 198 -18.32 4.81 14.30
CA ASP A 198 -19.12 4.58 13.08
C ASP A 198 -18.86 5.58 11.93
N SER A 199 -17.91 6.52 12.08
CA SER A 199 -17.58 7.47 11.01
C SER A 199 -16.94 6.77 9.80
N GLU A 200 -17.46 7.09 8.61
CA GLU A 200 -16.91 6.65 7.33
C GLU A 200 -15.41 6.97 7.25
N PHE A 201 -14.65 6.09 6.61
CA PHE A 201 -13.25 6.37 6.29
C PHE A 201 -13.23 7.55 5.31
N ASP A 202 -12.78 8.70 5.77
CA ASP A 202 -12.62 9.88 4.93
C ASP A 202 -11.14 10.06 4.60
N VAL A 203 -10.86 10.49 3.37
CA VAL A 203 -9.49 10.73 2.94
C VAL A 203 -9.09 12.11 3.41
N ASP A 204 -8.03 12.22 4.22
CA ASP A 204 -7.48 13.53 4.56
C ASP A 204 -6.71 14.07 3.34
N TYR A 205 -7.41 14.76 2.46
CA TYR A 205 -6.86 15.26 1.19
C TYR A 205 -5.61 16.11 1.40
N ARG A 206 -5.52 16.84 2.52
CA ARG A 206 -4.35 17.68 2.83
C ARG A 206 -3.13 16.82 3.19
N LYS A 207 -3.30 15.80 4.02
CA LYS A 207 -2.22 14.84 4.31
C LYS A 207 -1.82 14.08 3.05
N LEU A 208 -2.80 13.60 2.28
CA LEU A 208 -2.53 12.85 1.05
C LEU A 208 -1.75 13.71 0.05
N ASN A 209 -2.16 14.94 -0.20
CA ASN A 209 -1.44 15.85 -1.08
C ASN A 209 -0.02 16.17 -0.57
N ALA A 210 0.16 16.31 0.75
CA ALA A 210 1.48 16.51 1.34
C ALA A 210 2.40 15.29 1.14
N VAL A 211 1.90 14.07 1.33
CA VAL A 211 2.68 12.84 1.07
C VAL A 211 3.03 12.72 -0.41
N LEU A 212 2.07 12.99 -1.30
CA LEU A 212 2.30 12.95 -2.73
C LEU A 212 3.39 13.94 -3.17
N ALA A 213 3.46 15.14 -2.56
CA ALA A 213 4.48 16.16 -2.87
C ALA A 213 5.91 15.64 -2.72
N HIS A 214 6.15 14.69 -1.81
CA HIS A 214 7.46 14.09 -1.59
C HIS A 214 7.72 12.83 -2.43
N GLY A 215 6.70 12.28 -3.12
CA GLY A 215 6.84 11.01 -3.85
C GLY A 215 7.93 11.01 -4.93
N SER A 216 8.18 12.16 -5.56
CA SER A 216 9.23 12.30 -6.57
C SER A 216 10.65 12.08 -6.03
N GLU A 217 10.89 12.32 -4.74
CA GLU A 217 12.19 12.15 -4.08
C GLU A 217 12.60 10.67 -4.02
N HIS A 218 11.62 9.75 -4.10
CA HIS A 218 11.84 8.31 -3.96
C HIS A 218 11.96 7.57 -5.30
N LEU A 219 11.72 8.24 -6.43
CA LEU A 219 11.74 7.59 -7.76
C LEU A 219 13.13 7.07 -8.15
N GLY A 220 14.21 7.63 -7.58
CA GLY A 220 15.58 7.27 -7.92
C GLY A 220 15.99 5.83 -7.55
N CYS A 221 15.20 5.15 -6.72
CA CYS A 221 15.45 3.74 -6.37
C CYS A 221 14.72 2.74 -7.27
N LEU A 222 13.86 3.20 -8.17
CA LEU A 222 13.11 2.38 -9.10
C LEU A 222 13.78 2.38 -10.48
N ASN A 223 13.57 1.30 -11.23
CA ASN A 223 13.90 1.32 -12.65
C ASN A 223 13.07 2.36 -13.41
N ILE A 224 13.50 2.69 -14.63
CA ILE A 224 12.88 3.77 -15.41
C ILE A 224 11.39 3.55 -15.69
N VAL A 225 10.95 2.29 -15.84
CA VAL A 225 9.56 1.96 -16.15
C VAL A 225 8.68 2.18 -14.92
N GLU A 226 9.08 1.66 -13.77
CA GLU A 226 8.32 1.80 -12.52
C GLU A 226 8.37 3.24 -11.99
N ALA A 227 9.51 3.93 -12.16
CA ALA A 227 9.61 5.36 -11.84
C ALA A 227 8.63 6.21 -12.67
N GLN A 228 8.48 5.91 -13.97
CA GLN A 228 7.51 6.60 -14.84
C GLN A 228 6.06 6.34 -14.41
N LYS A 229 5.71 5.08 -14.13
CA LYS A 229 4.38 4.69 -13.65
C LYS A 229 4.03 5.40 -12.35
N LEU A 230 4.92 5.34 -11.36
CA LEU A 230 4.71 5.98 -10.06
C LEU A 230 4.63 7.51 -10.19
N SER A 231 5.49 8.11 -11.01
CA SER A 231 5.46 9.56 -11.27
C SER A 231 4.14 10.03 -11.89
N GLN A 232 3.62 9.31 -12.89
CA GLN A 232 2.35 9.65 -13.53
C GLN A 232 1.21 9.58 -12.51
N LEU A 233 1.19 8.49 -11.73
CA LEU A 233 0.18 8.25 -10.72
C LEU A 233 0.19 9.33 -9.62
N ILE A 234 1.39 9.72 -9.15
CA ILE A 234 1.54 10.83 -8.19
C ILE A 234 0.96 12.12 -8.78
N ALA A 235 1.33 12.47 -10.02
CA ALA A 235 0.87 13.71 -10.65
C ALA A 235 -0.66 13.74 -10.82
N GLU A 236 -1.27 12.63 -11.23
CA GLU A 236 -2.72 12.52 -11.39
C GLU A 236 -3.46 12.66 -10.06
N LEU A 237 -2.96 12.06 -8.98
CA LEU A 237 -3.54 12.19 -7.65
C LEU A 237 -3.33 13.59 -7.06
N GLN A 238 -2.18 14.21 -7.27
CA GLN A 238 -1.90 15.57 -6.80
C GLN A 238 -2.84 16.59 -7.42
N LEU A 239 -3.12 16.46 -8.72
CA LEU A 239 -4.04 17.37 -9.40
C LEU A 239 -5.43 17.31 -8.78
N ASP A 240 -5.97 16.10 -8.62
CA ASP A 240 -7.33 15.91 -8.10
C ASP A 240 -7.42 16.30 -6.61
N THR A 241 -6.42 15.94 -5.80
CA THR A 241 -6.37 16.33 -4.38
C THR A 241 -6.22 17.84 -4.21
N ALA A 242 -5.43 18.53 -5.05
CA ALA A 242 -5.31 19.98 -5.05
C ALA A 242 -6.64 20.67 -5.40
N CYS A 243 -7.38 20.15 -6.39
CA CYS A 243 -8.72 20.63 -6.73
C CYS A 243 -9.70 20.52 -5.56
N LEU A 244 -9.71 19.38 -4.84
CA LEU A 244 -10.57 19.20 -3.66
C LEU A 244 -10.17 20.12 -2.51
N ILE A 245 -8.86 20.32 -2.27
CA ILE A 245 -8.38 21.26 -1.25
C ILE A 245 -8.80 22.69 -1.58
N ALA A 246 -8.70 23.10 -2.86
CA ALA A 246 -9.08 24.43 -3.32
C ALA A 246 -10.59 24.68 -3.21
N GLY A 247 -11.43 23.65 -3.40
CA GLY A 247 -12.87 23.72 -3.18
C GLY A 247 -13.28 23.96 -1.73
N GLY A 248 -12.41 23.62 -0.77
CA GLY A 248 -12.61 23.91 0.65
C GLY A 248 -13.80 23.18 1.30
N LEU A 249 -14.12 23.58 2.54
CA LEU A 249 -15.24 23.03 3.32
C LEU A 249 -16.62 23.48 2.77
N GLU A 250 -16.69 24.60 2.05
CA GLU A 250 -17.94 25.11 1.48
C GLU A 250 -18.50 24.18 0.39
N ALA A 251 -17.62 23.54 -0.39
CA ALA A 251 -18.00 22.51 -1.36
C ALA A 251 -18.54 21.22 -0.72
N ALA A 252 -18.32 20.97 0.57
CA ALA A 252 -18.93 19.82 1.26
C ALA A 252 -20.40 20.06 1.62
N VAL A 253 -20.84 21.32 1.69
CA VAL A 253 -22.23 21.69 2.03
C VAL A 253 -23.10 21.81 0.78
N ASP A 254 -22.56 22.35 -0.32
CA ASP A 254 -23.21 22.41 -1.63
C ASP A 254 -22.17 22.16 -2.76
N PRO A 255 -21.89 20.89 -3.09
CA PRO A 255 -20.81 20.54 -4.01
C PRO A 255 -21.13 20.94 -5.44
N SER A 256 -20.23 21.69 -6.07
CA SER A 256 -20.32 21.98 -7.51
C SER A 256 -20.15 20.70 -8.34
N ALA A 257 -20.63 20.71 -9.59
CA ALA A 257 -20.44 19.59 -10.51
C ALA A 257 -18.95 19.25 -10.73
N ASP A 258 -18.09 20.27 -10.77
CA ASP A 258 -16.64 20.12 -10.89
C ASP A 258 -16.02 19.46 -9.65
N PHE A 259 -16.50 19.82 -8.45
CA PHE A 259 -16.07 19.18 -7.20
C PHE A 259 -16.47 17.70 -7.16
N LEU A 260 -17.72 17.36 -7.53
CA LEU A 260 -18.17 15.97 -7.58
C LEU A 260 -17.40 15.16 -8.63
N ALA A 261 -17.07 15.76 -9.78
CA ALA A 261 -16.26 15.12 -10.82
C ALA A 261 -14.84 14.84 -10.31
N ALA A 262 -14.20 15.83 -9.67
CA ALA A 262 -12.89 15.66 -9.05
C ALA A 262 -12.90 14.60 -7.93
N TYR A 263 -13.94 14.59 -7.09
CA TYR A 263 -14.10 13.62 -6.01
C TYR A 263 -14.23 12.18 -6.54
N ARG A 264 -15.09 11.96 -7.53
CA ARG A 264 -15.24 10.64 -8.17
C ARG A 264 -13.97 10.20 -8.90
N SER A 265 -13.33 11.13 -9.63
CA SER A 265 -12.04 10.88 -10.29
C SER A 265 -10.98 10.46 -9.28
N LEU A 266 -10.85 11.20 -8.17
CA LEU A 266 -9.88 10.90 -7.13
C LEU A 266 -10.12 9.53 -6.53
N ASN A 267 -11.36 9.18 -6.16
CA ASN A 267 -11.65 7.89 -5.55
C ASN A 267 -11.32 6.71 -6.48
N LEU A 268 -11.62 6.83 -7.77
CA LEU A 268 -11.27 5.81 -8.76
C LEU A 268 -9.75 5.68 -8.93
N LYS A 269 -9.04 6.81 -9.06
CA LYS A 269 -7.57 6.81 -9.20
C LYS A 269 -6.89 6.34 -7.92
N LEU A 270 -7.40 6.72 -6.76
CA LEU A 270 -6.87 6.34 -5.45
C LEU A 270 -7.02 4.83 -5.21
N ALA A 271 -8.11 4.23 -5.64
CA ALA A 271 -8.29 2.78 -5.60
C ALA A 271 -7.20 2.06 -6.43
N LYS A 272 -7.00 2.48 -7.69
CA LYS A 272 -5.96 1.92 -8.57
C LYS A 272 -4.55 2.14 -8.01
N ALA A 273 -4.28 3.35 -7.55
CA ALA A 273 -3.04 3.75 -6.92
C ALA A 273 -2.72 2.92 -5.69
N THR A 274 -3.70 2.67 -4.84
CA THR A 274 -3.52 1.88 -3.61
C THR A 274 -3.12 0.45 -3.94
N THR A 275 -3.71 -0.16 -4.97
CA THR A 275 -3.32 -1.50 -5.43
C THR A 275 -1.87 -1.53 -5.90
N TYR A 276 -1.48 -0.62 -6.79
CA TYR A 276 -0.12 -0.56 -7.30
C TYR A 276 0.92 -0.24 -6.21
N ILE A 277 0.63 0.74 -5.35
CA ILE A 277 1.55 1.15 -4.26
C ILE A 277 1.69 0.04 -3.21
N ARG A 278 0.62 -0.72 -2.91
CA ARG A 278 0.71 -1.91 -2.05
C ARG A 278 1.60 -2.97 -2.66
N TRP A 279 1.42 -3.28 -3.94
CA TRP A 279 2.29 -4.22 -4.66
C TRP A 279 3.75 -3.77 -4.58
N LEU A 280 4.04 -2.50 -4.87
CA LEU A 280 5.37 -1.92 -4.77
C LEU A 280 5.94 -2.02 -3.33
N GLY A 281 5.10 -1.82 -2.32
CA GLY A 281 5.46 -1.97 -0.91
C GLY A 281 5.76 -3.40 -0.48
N HIS A 282 5.08 -4.39 -1.07
CA HIS A 282 5.44 -5.80 -0.91
C HIS A 282 6.79 -6.10 -1.57
N SER A 283 6.96 -5.72 -2.83
CA SER A 283 8.23 -5.92 -3.56
C SER A 283 9.42 -5.23 -2.87
N THR A 284 9.23 -4.03 -2.33
CA THR A 284 10.29 -3.30 -1.61
C THR A 284 10.72 -4.04 -0.35
N ARG A 285 9.77 -4.60 0.41
CA ARG A 285 10.06 -5.40 1.62
C ARG A 285 10.74 -6.72 1.30
N ASP A 286 10.41 -7.34 0.18
CA ASP A 286 11.06 -8.57 -0.27
C ASP A 286 12.51 -8.30 -0.68
N GLU A 287 12.75 -7.21 -1.40
CA GLU A 287 14.10 -6.77 -1.79
C GLU A 287 14.95 -6.42 -0.57
N LEU A 288 14.42 -5.65 0.39
CA LEU A 288 15.10 -5.34 1.64
C LEU A 288 15.54 -6.62 2.39
N ARG A 289 14.62 -7.59 2.54
CA ARG A 289 14.94 -8.87 3.18
C ARG A 289 16.01 -9.66 2.43
N SER A 290 16.00 -9.61 1.09
CA SER A 290 17.01 -10.25 0.24
C SER A 290 18.40 -9.66 0.49
N ILE A 291 18.50 -8.32 0.48
CA ILE A 291 19.75 -7.58 0.71
C ILE A 291 20.28 -7.83 2.13
N GLU A 292 19.41 -7.76 3.15
CA GLU A 292 19.76 -8.03 4.55
C GLU A 292 20.30 -9.46 4.73
N SER A 293 19.63 -10.46 4.14
CA SER A 293 20.05 -11.86 4.20
C SER A 293 21.42 -12.09 3.53
N ALA A 294 21.66 -11.43 2.40
CA ALA A 294 22.95 -11.48 1.71
C ALA A 294 24.07 -10.85 2.56
N HIS A 295 23.78 -9.76 3.28
CA HIS A 295 24.72 -9.11 4.16
C HIS A 295 25.07 -9.99 5.38
N GLU A 296 24.08 -10.60 6.02
CA GLU A 296 24.28 -11.53 7.15
C GLU A 296 25.15 -12.75 6.74
N THR A 297 24.90 -13.31 5.55
CA THR A 297 25.67 -14.45 5.02
C THR A 297 27.13 -14.08 4.76
N THR A 298 27.39 -12.86 4.27
CA THR A 298 28.74 -12.33 4.01
C THR A 298 29.51 -12.11 5.32
N VAL A 299 28.85 -11.61 6.36
CA VAL A 299 29.45 -11.41 7.68
C VAL A 299 29.80 -12.75 8.33
N GLN A 300 28.94 -13.77 8.23
CA GLN A 300 29.21 -15.10 8.80
C GLN A 300 30.31 -15.88 8.08
N THR A 301 30.45 -15.70 6.76
CA THR A 301 31.51 -16.36 5.97
C THR A 301 32.85 -15.63 6.05
N GLY A 302 32.85 -14.32 6.32
CA GLY A 302 34.06 -13.51 6.51
C GLY A 302 34.83 -13.79 7.81
N GLU A 303 34.19 -14.30 8.86
CA GLU A 303 34.86 -14.67 10.12
C GLU A 303 35.62 -16.02 10.05
N ALA A 304 35.43 -16.82 8.99
CA ALA A 304 36.08 -18.14 8.87
C ALA A 304 37.45 -18.12 8.16
N ILE A 305 37.90 -16.99 7.60
CA ILE A 305 39.18 -16.89 6.86
C ILE A 305 40.17 -16.01 7.65
N GLY A 306 40.41 -16.41 8.90
CA GLY A 306 41.37 -15.79 9.82
C GLY A 306 42.44 -16.78 10.29
N THR A 307 43.13 -17.48 9.39
CA THR A 307 44.38 -18.18 9.72
C THR A 307 45.57 -17.41 9.16
N THR A 308 46.15 -16.58 10.02
CA THR A 308 47.41 -15.85 9.79
C THR A 308 48.61 -16.77 10.06
N PRO A 309 49.68 -16.78 9.24
CA PRO A 309 51.00 -17.20 9.71
C PRO A 309 51.81 -15.99 10.19
N ALA A 310 52.49 -16.21 11.31
CA ALA A 310 53.26 -15.24 12.09
C ALA A 310 54.48 -14.64 11.36
N ALA A 311 54.79 -13.37 11.67
CA ALA A 311 56.15 -12.95 12.03
C ALA A 311 56.20 -11.51 12.60
N ARG A 312 56.73 -11.44 13.84
CA ARG A 312 57.75 -10.51 14.36
C ARG A 312 57.42 -9.04 14.70
N THR A 313 57.54 -8.82 16.01
CA THR A 313 58.33 -7.80 16.74
C THR A 313 57.81 -6.37 16.83
N GLY A 314 57.35 -6.04 18.04
CA GLY A 314 58.08 -5.12 18.92
C GLY A 314 57.72 -3.64 18.84
N ALA A 315 56.82 -3.21 19.71
CA ALA A 315 56.97 -1.96 20.47
C ALA A 315 55.86 -1.92 21.54
N ALA A 316 56.28 -1.78 22.80
CA ALA A 316 55.38 -1.47 23.90
C ALA A 316 54.79 -0.07 23.66
N ALA A 317 53.46 -0.01 23.55
CA ALA A 317 52.70 1.20 23.76
C ALA A 317 51.54 0.83 24.69
N GLU A 318 51.56 1.39 25.90
CA GLU A 318 50.40 1.45 26.78
C GLU A 318 49.29 2.21 26.07
N ALA A 319 48.44 1.49 25.34
CA ALA A 319 47.18 2.00 24.86
C ALA A 319 46.21 1.93 26.04
N THR A 320 45.98 3.06 26.69
CA THR A 320 44.78 3.31 27.49
C THR A 320 43.57 2.93 26.63
N GLY A 321 43.04 1.74 26.86
CA GLY A 321 41.87 1.20 26.18
C GLY A 321 40.63 1.98 26.57
N THR A 322 40.42 3.14 25.96
CA THR A 322 39.08 3.68 25.79
C THR A 322 38.35 2.70 24.90
N LYS A 323 37.62 1.76 25.53
CA LYS A 323 36.58 1.00 24.84
C LYS A 323 35.77 2.01 24.02
N PRO A 324 35.53 1.77 22.71
CA PRO A 324 34.71 2.65 21.92
C PRO A 324 33.39 2.84 22.67
N LYS A 325 33.05 4.11 22.92
CA LYS A 325 31.79 4.46 23.57
C LYS A 325 30.70 3.84 22.70
N PRO A 326 29.76 3.06 23.26
CA PRO A 326 28.69 2.47 22.46
C PRO A 326 28.02 3.58 21.65
N GLU A 327 27.77 3.36 20.36
CA GLU A 327 27.05 4.32 19.54
C GLU A 327 25.57 4.33 19.93
N TYR A 328 24.94 5.51 19.90
CA TYR A 328 23.53 5.62 20.24
C TYR A 328 22.71 4.81 19.24
N PRO A 329 21.79 3.94 19.67
CA PRO A 329 21.13 2.98 18.80
C PRO A 329 20.37 3.61 17.62
N ASN A 330 19.98 4.88 17.74
CA ASN A 330 19.30 5.64 16.68
C ASN A 330 19.91 7.04 16.54
N PRO A 331 21.05 7.22 15.83
CA PRO A 331 21.76 8.50 15.75
C PRO A 331 20.87 9.69 15.34
N PRO A 332 19.96 9.57 14.36
CA PRO A 332 19.05 10.66 13.97
C PRO A 332 18.09 11.10 15.07
N THR A 333 17.76 10.21 16.02
CA THR A 333 16.83 10.54 17.12
C THR A 333 17.52 11.03 18.37
N TYR A 334 18.86 11.05 18.41
CA TYR A 334 19.64 11.43 19.58
C TYR A 334 19.27 12.82 20.10
N ALA A 335 19.27 13.83 19.22
CA ALA A 335 19.00 15.22 19.59
C ALA A 335 17.58 15.39 20.19
N ARG A 336 16.59 14.72 19.60
CA ARG A 336 15.21 14.71 20.12
C ARG A 336 15.13 14.02 21.47
N ASP A 337 15.67 12.80 21.59
CA ASP A 337 15.59 11.99 22.80
C ASP A 337 16.30 12.69 23.98
N LYS A 338 17.44 13.34 23.72
CA LYS A 338 18.14 14.22 24.65
C LYS A 338 17.26 15.39 25.11
N TRP A 339 16.70 16.13 24.16
CA TRP A 339 15.86 17.29 24.47
C TRP A 339 14.64 16.89 25.31
N LEU A 340 14.00 15.77 24.97
CA LEU A 340 12.89 15.23 25.75
C LEU A 340 13.32 14.87 27.17
N TYR A 341 14.46 14.18 27.34
CA TYR A 341 14.99 13.84 28.67
C TYR A 341 15.28 15.08 29.52
N GLU A 342 15.85 16.13 28.92
CA GLU A 342 16.18 17.38 29.61
C GLU A 342 14.93 18.16 30.08
N ASN A 343 13.81 18.03 29.36
CA ASN A 343 12.62 18.86 29.60
C ASN A 343 11.45 18.12 30.29
N ILE A 344 11.40 16.78 30.26
CA ILE A 344 10.23 15.99 30.68
C ILE A 344 9.79 16.22 32.13
N GLU A 345 10.73 16.52 33.02
CA GLU A 345 10.47 16.73 34.46
C GLU A 345 9.99 18.17 34.77
N SER A 346 10.34 19.12 33.90
CA SER A 346 10.07 20.56 34.09
C SER A 346 8.73 21.04 33.53
N CYS A 347 8.03 20.19 32.77
CA CYS A 347 6.86 20.57 32.00
C CYS A 347 5.70 19.60 32.24
N SER A 348 4.47 20.11 32.21
CA SER A 348 3.30 19.24 32.07
C SER A 348 3.35 18.50 30.73
N PHE A 349 2.58 17.42 30.58
CA PHE A 349 2.52 16.69 29.31
C PHE A 349 2.08 17.60 28.15
N THR A 350 1.05 18.42 28.37
CA THR A 350 0.51 19.35 27.37
C THR A 350 1.53 20.41 26.99
N ASP A 351 2.22 21.01 27.96
CA ASP A 351 3.24 22.04 27.69
C ASP A 351 4.44 21.47 26.94
N LEU A 352 4.88 20.27 27.33
CA LEU A 352 5.98 19.58 26.67
C LEU A 352 5.63 19.27 25.21
N GLN A 353 4.41 18.82 24.91
CA GLN A 353 3.96 18.59 23.54
C GLN A 353 3.98 19.88 22.72
N LEU A 354 3.51 20.99 23.29
CA LEU A 354 3.49 22.28 22.60
C LEU A 354 4.90 22.79 22.29
N LYS A 355 5.80 22.71 23.27
CA LYS A 355 7.23 23.04 23.09
C LYS A 355 7.91 22.10 22.09
N LEU A 356 7.61 20.80 22.15
CA LEU A 356 8.15 19.82 21.21
C LEU A 356 7.75 20.15 19.77
N LYS A 357 6.50 20.55 19.51
CA LYS A 357 6.06 20.97 18.16
C LYS A 357 6.87 22.18 17.65
N GLN A 358 7.15 23.15 18.52
CA GLN A 358 7.94 24.34 18.16
C GLN A 358 9.40 23.98 17.85
N VAL A 359 10.03 23.19 18.72
CA VAL A 359 11.43 22.76 18.54
C VAL A 359 11.57 21.80 17.38
N ALA A 360 10.62 20.88 17.18
CA ALA A 360 10.62 19.95 16.07
C ALA A 360 10.60 20.65 14.70
N LYS A 361 9.88 21.76 14.56
CA LYS A 361 9.90 22.57 13.33
C LYS A 361 11.28 23.18 13.06
N ARG A 362 11.98 23.62 14.10
CA ARG A 362 13.30 24.26 13.99
C ARG A 362 14.43 23.26 13.77
N GLU A 363 14.43 22.17 14.54
CA GLU A 363 15.49 21.15 14.58
C GLU A 363 15.17 19.93 13.69
N ARG A 364 14.05 19.95 12.96
CA ARG A 364 13.54 18.85 12.13
C ARG A 364 13.38 17.52 12.88
N PHE A 365 12.90 17.58 14.12
CA PHE A 365 12.62 16.36 14.89
C PHE A 365 11.35 15.67 14.41
N VAL A 366 11.34 14.33 14.41
CA VAL A 366 10.09 13.55 14.30
C VAL A 366 9.24 13.80 15.54
N ILE A 367 8.02 14.30 15.34
CA ILE A 367 7.09 14.66 16.42
C ILE A 367 6.51 13.39 17.04
N ILE A 368 6.67 13.24 18.36
CA ILE A 368 6.01 12.18 19.14
C ILE A 368 4.84 12.82 19.90
N THR A 369 3.63 12.37 19.61
CA THR A 369 2.41 12.92 20.23
C THR A 369 1.94 12.12 21.44
N SER A 370 2.32 10.85 21.60
CA SER A 370 1.81 10.03 22.70
C SER A 370 2.65 10.16 23.98
N ARG A 371 1.99 10.19 25.15
CA ARG A 371 2.67 10.22 26.46
C ARG A 371 3.60 9.02 26.68
N PRO A 372 3.22 7.77 26.32
CA PRO A 372 4.14 6.63 26.39
C PRO A 372 5.33 6.77 25.45
N GLY A 373 5.12 7.30 24.24
CA GLY A 373 6.19 7.51 23.26
C GLY A 373 7.25 8.50 23.76
N ILE A 374 6.82 9.62 24.34
CA ILE A 374 7.73 10.61 24.93
C ILE A 374 8.55 10.01 26.08
N LYS A 375 7.90 9.25 26.99
CA LYS A 375 8.60 8.55 28.08
C LYS A 375 9.64 7.58 27.54
N LYS A 376 9.28 6.77 26.55
CA LYS A 376 10.19 5.78 25.93
C LYS A 376 11.39 6.45 25.25
N ALA A 377 11.19 7.60 24.61
CA ALA A 377 12.27 8.37 23.99
C ALA A 377 13.24 8.94 25.04
N ALA A 378 12.73 9.55 26.11
CA ALA A 378 13.55 10.03 27.22
C ALA A 378 14.30 8.88 27.93
N ASP A 379 13.64 7.73 28.11
CA ASP A 379 14.25 6.54 28.73
C ASP A 379 15.39 5.97 27.88
N ARG A 380 15.24 5.96 26.55
CA ARG A 380 16.31 5.51 25.65
C ARG A 380 17.59 6.33 25.84
N TYR A 381 17.45 7.66 25.95
CA TYR A 381 18.56 8.55 26.23
C TYR A 381 19.16 8.27 27.62
N ALA A 382 18.31 8.14 28.64
CA ALA A 382 18.72 7.86 30.00
C ALA A 382 19.50 6.55 30.11
N THR A 383 18.97 5.45 29.57
CA THR A 383 19.59 4.12 29.60
C THR A 383 20.94 4.10 28.91
N PHE A 384 21.02 4.68 27.72
CA PHE A 384 22.27 4.72 26.96
C PHE A 384 23.38 5.49 27.69
N HIS A 385 23.02 6.61 28.33
CA HIS A 385 23.97 7.42 29.10
C HIS A 385 24.10 7.03 30.56
N GLN A 386 23.43 5.95 31.00
CA GLN A 386 23.39 5.49 32.39
C GLN A 386 22.94 6.58 33.38
N LEU A 387 21.99 7.42 32.95
CA LEU A 387 21.40 8.49 33.73
C LEU A 387 20.11 8.02 34.45
N PRO A 388 19.72 8.66 35.56
CA PRO A 388 18.47 8.35 36.22
C PRO A 388 17.28 8.65 35.31
N VAL A 389 16.28 7.78 35.38
CA VAL A 389 15.04 7.87 34.63
C VAL A 389 14.21 9.08 35.11
N ARG A 390 13.89 10.00 34.20
CA ARG A 390 13.05 11.17 34.50
C ARG A 390 11.60 10.94 34.07
N ARG A 391 10.67 11.54 34.79
CA ARG A 391 9.22 11.37 34.58
C ARG A 391 8.55 12.73 34.56
N PHE A 392 7.36 12.79 33.97
CA PHE A 392 6.49 13.95 34.12
C PHE A 392 6.25 14.21 35.61
N PRO A 393 6.15 15.48 36.03
CA PRO A 393 5.76 15.80 37.38
C PRO A 393 4.42 15.11 37.64
N THR A 394 4.39 14.28 38.69
CA THR A 394 3.12 13.87 39.27
C THR A 394 2.44 15.15 39.71
N ASN A 395 1.22 15.41 39.24
CA ASN A 395 0.41 16.49 39.78
C ASN A 395 0.29 16.20 41.28
N SER A 396 1.16 16.83 42.09
CA SER A 396 0.98 16.85 43.53
C SER A 396 -0.33 17.61 43.73
N PRO A 397 -1.40 16.98 44.24
CA PRO A 397 -2.56 17.73 44.66
C PRO A 397 -2.08 18.69 45.76
N GLY A 398 -2.05 19.98 45.45
CA GLY A 398 -1.77 21.13 46.33
C GLY A 398 -0.93 20.89 47.58
N ALA A 399 0.32 21.36 47.56
CA ALA A 399 1.02 21.81 48.77
C ALA A 399 0.97 23.34 48.82
#